data_AF-A0A6A6QTA3-F1
#
_entry.id   AF-A0A6A6QTA3-F1
#
_cell.length_a   1.000
_cell.length_b   1.000
_cell.length_c   1.000
_cell.angle_alpha   90.00
_cell.angle_beta   90.00
_cell.angle_gamma   90.00
#
_symmetry.space_group_name_H-M   'P 1'
#
loop_
_entity.id
_entity.type
_entity.pdbx_description
1 polymer ?
#
loop_
_entity_poly.entity_id
_entity_poly.type
_entity_poly.pdbx_seq_one_letter_code
_entity_poly.pdbx_strand_id
1 'polypeptide(L)' 'GFTELANFLVSEKGADVNARDALGRSALHFASQNGFRDIVRFLVEDGEAEVMMYDHAGETPMLMAVRNKHTEIAKFLIEA' A
#
# COMPACT_ATOMS: atom_id res chain seq x y z
N GLY A 1 -8.36 -4.11 -14.51
CA GLY A 1 -7.99 -4.55 -13.14
C GLY A 1 -8.16 -3.38 -12.18
N PHE A 2 -7.96 -3.55 -10.87
CA PHE A 2 -8.05 -2.41 -9.93
C PHE A 2 -6.94 -1.36 -10.13
N THR A 3 -5.85 -1.71 -10.83
CA THR A 3 -4.68 -0.83 -11.06
C THR A 3 -5.00 0.36 -11.96
N GLU A 4 -5.86 0.19 -12.97
CA GLU A 4 -6.29 1.29 -13.85
C GLU A 4 -7.08 2.34 -13.06
N LEU A 5 -7.95 1.88 -12.14
CA LEU A 5 -8.69 2.77 -11.25
C LEU A 5 -7.76 3.47 -10.25
N ALA A 6 -6.80 2.74 -9.67
CA ALA A 6 -5.81 3.34 -8.77
C ALA A 6 -4.99 4.44 -9.48
N ASN A 7 -4.52 4.17 -10.69
CA ASN A 7 -3.80 5.15 -11.51
C ASN A 7 -4.67 6.36 -11.85
N PHE A 8 -5.92 6.15 -12.28
CA PHE A 8 -6.85 7.25 -12.54
C PHE A 8 -7.05 8.14 -11.31
N LEU A 9 -7.23 7.55 -10.12
CA LEU A 9 -7.44 8.30 -8.90
C LEU A 9 -6.21 9.12 -8.48
N VAL A 10 -5.03 8.51 -8.50
CA VAL A 10 -3.79 9.18 -8.08
C VAL A 10 -3.35 10.21 -9.13
N SER A 11 -3.22 9.79 -10.38
CA SER A 11 -2.61 10.60 -11.45
C SER A 11 -3.56 11.63 -12.06
N GLU A 12 -4.85 11.33 -12.18
CA GLU A 12 -5.82 12.25 -12.84
C GLU A 12 -6.73 12.99 -11.86
N LYS A 13 -7.01 12.42 -10.67
CA LYS A 13 -7.86 13.06 -9.66
C LYS A 13 -7.09 13.66 -8.50
N GLY A 14 -5.78 13.46 -8.44
CA GLY A 14 -4.94 14.01 -7.36
C GLY A 14 -5.30 13.43 -6.01
N ALA A 15 -5.72 12.15 -5.96
CA ALA A 15 -5.96 11.46 -4.70
C ALA A 15 -4.64 11.40 -3.90
N ASP A 16 -4.70 11.79 -2.62
CA ASP A 16 -3.57 11.67 -1.71
C ASP A 16 -3.28 10.18 -1.44
N VAL A 17 -2.18 9.68 -1.97
CA VAL A 17 -1.75 8.28 -1.87
C VAL A 17 -1.48 7.86 -0.42
N ASN A 18 -1.10 8.84 0.42
CA ASN A 18 -0.72 8.66 1.82
C ASN A 18 -1.88 8.97 2.77
N ALA A 19 -3.07 9.28 2.24
CA ALA A 19 -4.27 9.47 3.05
C ALA A 19 -4.50 8.27 3.98
N ARG A 20 -4.87 8.57 5.22
CA ARG A 20 -5.01 7.58 6.29
C ARG A 20 -6.44 7.56 6.80
N ASP A 21 -6.98 6.36 7.01
CA ASP A 21 -8.28 6.18 7.64
C ASP A 21 -8.22 6.44 9.16
N ALA A 22 -9.34 6.24 9.85
CA ALA A 22 -9.44 6.39 11.30
C ALA A 22 -8.59 5.38 12.10
N LEU A 23 -8.09 4.32 11.46
CA LEU A 23 -7.17 3.34 12.04
C LEU A 23 -5.71 3.64 11.68
N GLY A 24 -5.45 4.76 10.99
CA GLY A 24 -4.11 5.14 10.57
C GLY A 24 -3.63 4.33 9.36
N ARG A 25 -4.52 3.66 8.63
CA ARG A 25 -4.15 2.80 7.49
C ARG A 25 -4.27 3.57 6.19
N SER A 26 -3.25 3.43 5.36
CA SER A 26 -3.21 3.94 4.00
C SER A 26 -3.63 2.89 2.97
N ALA A 27 -3.77 3.29 1.70
CA ALA A 27 -4.00 2.36 0.60
C ALA A 27 -2.94 1.23 0.56
N LEU A 28 -1.68 1.54 0.88
CA LEU A 28 -0.59 0.57 0.90
C LEU A 28 -0.78 -0.51 1.98
N HIS A 29 -1.30 -0.15 3.16
CA HIS A 29 -1.65 -1.11 4.21
C HIS A 29 -2.70 -2.12 3.72
N PHE A 30 -3.78 -1.63 3.11
CA PHE A 30 -4.86 -2.47 2.60
C PHE A 30 -4.40 -3.36 1.44
N ALA A 31 -3.67 -2.81 0.47
CA ALA A 31 -3.14 -3.58 -0.65
C ALA A 31 -2.19 -4.71 -0.17
N SER A 32 -1.38 -4.40 0.85
CA SER A 32 -0.44 -5.35 1.45
C SER A 32 -1.13 -6.44 2.27
N GLN A 33 -2.15 -6.08 3.06
CA GLN A 33 -2.98 -7.02 3.81
C GLN A 33 -3.73 -8.00 2.90
N ASN A 34 -4.21 -7.55 1.74
CA ASN A 34 -5.08 -8.32 0.84
C ASN A 34 -4.33 -9.00 -0.32
N GLY A 35 -3.02 -8.83 -0.42
CA GLY A 35 -2.23 -9.52 -1.44
C GLY A 35 -2.28 -8.90 -2.83
N PHE A 36 -2.69 -7.63 -2.96
CA PHE A 36 -2.81 -6.94 -4.24
C PHE A 36 -1.46 -6.46 -4.75
N ARG A 37 -0.61 -7.39 -5.21
CA ARG A 37 0.76 -7.14 -5.65
C ARG A 37 0.88 -6.00 -6.66
N ASP A 38 0.01 -5.97 -7.67
CA ASP A 38 0.09 -4.95 -8.72
C ASP A 38 -0.27 -3.55 -8.20
N ILE A 39 -1.19 -3.47 -7.22
CA ILE A 39 -1.53 -2.22 -6.54
C ILE A 39 -0.39 -1.78 -5.62
N VAL A 40 0.21 -2.71 -4.86
CA VAL A 40 1.38 -2.39 -4.03
C VAL A 40 2.50 -1.81 -4.89
N ARG A 41 2.79 -2.46 -6.02
CA ARG A 41 3.81 -1.99 -6.95
C ARG A 41 3.49 -0.60 -7.49
N PHE A 42 2.28 -0.40 -8.01
CA PHE A 42 1.84 0.90 -8.50
C PHE A 42 1.96 1.99 -7.43
N LEU A 43 1.47 1.74 -6.21
CA LEU A 43 1.51 2.74 -5.13
C LEU A 43 2.94 3.14 -4.75
N VAL A 44 3.88 2.20 -4.77
CA VAL A 44 5.28 2.45 -4.38
C VAL A 44 6.11 3.03 -5.52
N GLU A 45 6.01 2.45 -6.72
CA GLU A 45 6.86 2.83 -7.87
C GLU A 45 6.33 4.09 -8.59
N ASP A 46 5.01 4.18 -8.81
CA ASP A 46 4.39 5.27 -9.57
C ASP A 46 3.68 6.29 -8.67
N GLY A 47 3.11 5.82 -7.56
CA GLY A 47 2.33 6.63 -6.64
C GLY A 47 3.15 7.35 -5.58
N GLU A 48 4.45 7.05 -5.46
CA GLU A 48 5.37 7.62 -4.44
C GLU A 48 4.85 7.48 -2.99
N ALA A 49 4.16 6.37 -2.68
CA ALA A 49 3.61 6.13 -1.35
C ALA A 49 4.71 5.95 -0.28
N GLU A 50 4.47 6.50 0.90
CA GLU A 50 5.35 6.30 2.07
C GLU A 50 5.28 4.84 2.54
N VAL A 51 6.39 4.12 2.38
CA VAL A 51 6.45 2.69 2.73
C VAL A 51 6.54 2.43 4.24
N MET A 52 7.06 3.40 5.01
CA MET A 52 7.30 3.30 6.46
C MET A 52 6.25 4.06 7.29
N MET A 53 4.97 3.73 7.08
CA MET A 53 3.87 4.25 7.90
C MET A 53 3.43 3.22 8.94
N TYR A 54 3.17 3.65 10.18
CA TYR A 54 2.63 2.81 11.24
C TYR A 54 1.16 3.09 11.45
N ASP A 55 0.28 2.10 11.33
CA ASP A 55 -1.12 2.21 11.76
C ASP A 55 -1.25 2.35 13.30
N HIS A 56 -2.47 2.57 13.82
CA HIS A 56 -2.68 2.74 15.26
C HIS A 56 -2.38 1.48 16.10
N ALA A 57 -2.25 0.31 15.48
CA ALA A 57 -1.80 -0.92 16.12
C ALA A 57 -0.26 -1.09 16.04
N GLY A 58 0.45 -0.13 15.46
CA GLY A 58 1.89 -0.19 15.24
C GLY A 58 2.29 -1.10 14.09
N GLU A 59 1.38 -1.44 13.18
CA GLU A 59 1.68 -2.26 12.00
C GLU A 59 2.07 -1.39 10.81
N THR A 60 3.11 -1.80 10.09
CA THR A 60 3.44 -1.26 8.77
C THR A 60 2.76 -2.07 7.67
N PRO A 61 2.67 -1.56 6.42
CA PRO A 61 2.17 -2.35 5.30
C PRO A 61 2.90 -3.69 5.15
N MET A 62 4.23 -3.69 5.33
CA MET A 62 5.05 -4.91 5.29
C MET A 62 4.66 -5.91 6.39
N LEU A 63 4.47 -5.45 7.63
CA LEU A 63 4.01 -6.33 8.72
C LEU A 63 2.63 -6.93 8.44
N MET A 64 1.72 -6.15 7.86
CA MET A 64 0.41 -6.66 7.44
C MET A 64 0.54 -7.72 6.33
N ALA A 65 1.45 -7.55 5.36
CA ALA A 65 1.72 -8.56 4.34
C ALA A 65 2.26 -9.87 4.96
N VAL A 66 3.20 -9.78 5.90
CA VAL A 66 3.75 -10.95 6.62
C VAL A 66 2.66 -11.68 7.38
N ARG A 67 1.84 -10.95 8.17
CA ARG A 67 0.73 -11.55 8.95
C ARG A 67 -0.28 -12.29 8.07
N ASN A 68 -0.49 -11.80 6.84
CA ASN A 68 -1.43 -12.38 5.88
C ASN A 68 -0.76 -13.32 4.85
N LYS A 69 0.51 -13.71 5.07
CA LYS A 69 1.26 -14.68 4.25
C LYS A 69 1.50 -14.22 2.80
N HIS A 70 1.53 -12.91 2.55
CA HIS A 70 1.85 -12.33 1.25
C HIS A 70 3.35 -12.06 1.12
N THR A 71 4.16 -13.13 1.14
CA THR A 71 5.62 -13.07 1.24
C THR A 71 6.28 -12.24 0.13
N GLU A 72 5.78 -12.32 -1.11
CA GLU A 72 6.34 -11.55 -2.24
C GLU A 72 6.13 -10.05 -2.09
N ILE A 73 5.01 -9.63 -1.47
CA ILE A 73 4.77 -8.22 -1.14
C ILE A 73 5.68 -7.79 0.01
N ALA A 74 5.81 -8.62 1.05
CA ALA A 74 6.68 -8.30 2.18
C ALA A 74 8.14 -8.12 1.74
N LYS A 75 8.65 -8.98 0.85
CA LYS A 75 9.99 -8.84 0.25
C LYS A 75 10.12 -7.54 -0.53
N PHE A 76 9.17 -7.27 -1.44
CA PHE A 76 9.18 -6.04 -2.23
C PHE A 76 9.23 -4.79 -1.36
N LEU A 77 8.43 -4.74 -0.28
CA LEU A 77 8.39 -3.59 0.64
C LEU A 77 9.63 -3.42 1.52
N ILE A 78 10.46 -4.46 1.67
CA ILE A 78 11.76 -4.36 2.36
C ILE A 78 12.83 -3.77 1.44
N GLU A 79 12.67 -3.95 0.13
CA GLU A 79 13.61 -3.49 -0.90
C GLU A 79 13.26 -2.09 -1.46
N ALA A 80 12.04 -1.63 -1.19
CA ALA A 80 11.48 -0.35 -1.64
C ALA A 80 11.97 0.86 -0.84
#